data_AF-A0A4U0UME1-F1
#
_entry.id   AF-A0A4U0UME1-F1
#
_cell.length_a   1.000
_cell.length_b   1.000
_cell.length_c   1.000
_cell.angle_alpha   90.00
_cell.angle_beta   90.00
_cell.angle_gamma   90.00
#
_symmetry.space_group_name_H-M   'P 1'
#
loop_
_entity.id
_entity.type
_entity.pdbx_description
1 polymer ?
#
loop_
_entity_poly.entity_id
_entity_poly.type
_entity_poly.pdbx_seq_one_letter_code
_entity_poly.pdbx_strand_id
1 'polypeptide(L)'
;MRQTLRKEESEETDTENEHHPYGKHKKKRIVHKHPNKHHEGDRKRWREAVTERERKRYEGVWAANKGIHCSFTAEEEQRLQRVANAENTKPKRAPASEQVSNIVTRDIWARSRLPDSVLEALWDLVDNEGVGCLSKEEFVIGMWLIDQRLKGRKLPVSVSGSVAQSVKGIQGIKIRKQ
;
A
#
# COMPACT_ATOMS: atom_id res chain seq x y z
N MET A 1 40.50 24.83 -33.55
CA MET A 1 39.40 25.54 -32.85
C MET A 1 38.12 25.34 -33.66
N ARG A 2 37.04 24.81 -33.06
CA ARG A 2 35.77 24.55 -33.77
C ARG A 2 34.78 25.67 -33.48
N GLN A 3 34.35 26.35 -34.53
CA GLN A 3 33.47 27.51 -34.54
C GLN A 3 32.01 27.05 -34.44
N THR A 4 31.26 27.52 -33.45
CA THR A 4 29.81 27.28 -33.35
C THR A 4 29.07 28.38 -34.10
N LEU A 5 28.26 28.02 -35.09
CA LEU A 5 27.40 28.95 -35.82
C LEU A 5 26.22 29.36 -34.92
N ARG A 6 26.34 30.45 -34.17
CA ARG A 6 25.22 31.07 -33.45
C ARG A 6 24.72 32.24 -34.28
N LYS A 7 23.46 32.18 -34.72
CA LYS A 7 22.79 33.26 -35.44
C LYS A 7 22.38 34.33 -34.43
N GLU A 8 22.78 35.58 -34.67
CA GLU A 8 22.36 36.73 -33.85
C GLU A 8 20.87 37.01 -34.10
N GLU A 9 20.12 37.24 -33.03
CA GLU A 9 18.76 37.77 -33.09
C GLU A 9 18.86 39.28 -33.30
N SER A 10 18.46 39.76 -34.49
CA SER A 10 18.32 41.17 -34.77
C SER A 10 17.05 41.70 -34.10
N GLU A 11 17.21 42.59 -33.13
CA GLU A 11 16.17 43.52 -32.68
C GLU A 11 15.89 44.51 -33.81
N GLU A 12 14.69 44.47 -34.40
CA GLU A 12 14.18 45.55 -35.23
C GLU A 12 12.74 45.89 -34.82
N THR A 13 12.51 47.19 -34.88
CA THR A 13 11.51 47.99 -34.20
C THR A 13 10.12 47.98 -34.86
N ASP A 14 9.12 47.89 -33.99
CA ASP A 14 7.78 48.49 -34.02
C ASP A 14 7.36 49.26 -35.29
N THR A 15 6.46 48.69 -36.10
CA THR A 15 5.44 49.44 -36.84
C THR A 15 4.16 48.60 -37.02
N GLU A 16 3.09 49.09 -36.40
CA GLU A 16 1.69 49.08 -36.84
C GLU A 16 1.17 47.84 -37.59
N ASN A 17 0.38 47.00 -36.90
CA ASN A 17 -0.60 46.16 -37.59
C ASN A 17 -1.93 46.11 -36.83
N GLU A 18 -2.73 47.12 -37.17
CA GLU A 18 -4.16 47.10 -37.44
C GLU A 18 -5.02 45.93 -36.92
N HIS A 19 -6.13 46.35 -36.33
CA HIS A 19 -7.25 45.57 -35.80
C HIS A 19 -7.89 44.66 -36.88
N HIS A 20 -7.38 43.46 -37.12
CA HIS A 20 -7.96 42.53 -38.10
C HIS A 20 -9.15 41.73 -37.50
N PRO A 21 -10.39 41.85 -38.01
CA PRO A 21 -11.60 41.27 -37.39
C PRO A 21 -11.79 39.75 -37.61
N TYR A 22 -10.70 39.02 -37.91
CA TYR A 22 -10.72 37.56 -38.13
C TYR A 22 -9.50 36.86 -37.49
N GLY A 23 -9.16 37.23 -36.25
CA GLY A 23 -8.13 36.54 -35.46
C GLY A 23 -8.54 35.10 -35.08
N LYS A 24 -8.35 34.14 -35.98
CA LYS A 24 -8.68 32.73 -35.71
C LYS A 24 -7.62 32.05 -34.84
N HIS A 25 -7.98 31.87 -33.57
CA HIS A 25 -7.55 30.85 -32.60
C HIS A 25 -6.09 30.35 -32.67
N LYS A 26 -5.25 30.80 -31.71
CA LYS A 26 -4.01 30.10 -31.35
C LYS A 26 -4.36 28.68 -30.88
N LYS A 27 -4.25 27.68 -31.77
CA LYS A 27 -4.43 26.27 -31.40
C LYS A 27 -3.42 25.92 -30.31
N LYS A 28 -3.92 25.55 -29.12
CA LYS A 28 -3.07 25.00 -28.06
C LYS A 28 -2.33 23.80 -28.64
N ARG A 29 -0.99 23.85 -28.65
CA ARG A 29 -0.15 22.72 -29.07
C ARG A 29 -0.38 21.59 -28.07
N ILE A 30 -1.28 20.67 -28.41
CA ILE A 30 -1.43 19.42 -27.69
C ILE A 30 -0.16 18.64 -27.98
N VAL A 31 0.78 18.70 -27.05
CA VAL A 31 2.00 17.89 -27.12
C VAL A 31 1.55 16.44 -26.98
N HIS A 32 1.39 15.75 -28.10
CA HIS A 32 1.16 14.31 -28.10
C HIS A 32 2.40 13.66 -27.48
N LYS A 33 2.24 13.15 -26.27
CA LYS A 33 3.26 12.33 -25.64
C LYS A 33 3.28 11.01 -26.40
N HIS A 34 4.48 10.61 -26.82
CA HIS A 34 4.68 9.36 -27.55
C HIS A 34 4.17 8.18 -26.71
N PRO A 35 3.46 7.19 -27.29
CA PRO A 35 2.85 6.09 -26.55
C PRO A 35 3.85 5.29 -25.69
N ASN A 36 5.12 5.28 -26.08
CA ASN A 36 6.21 4.60 -25.36
C ASN A 36 7.08 5.54 -24.51
N LYS A 37 6.65 6.79 -24.26
CA LYS A 37 7.39 7.71 -23.39
C LYS A 37 7.07 7.39 -21.94
N HIS A 38 7.87 6.50 -21.36
CA HIS A 38 7.82 6.18 -19.95
C HIS A 38 8.48 7.32 -19.16
N HIS A 39 7.84 7.77 -18.07
CA HIS A 39 8.54 8.61 -17.10
C HIS A 39 9.63 7.74 -16.47
N GLU A 40 10.90 8.06 -16.71
CA GLU A 40 12.05 7.38 -16.08
C GLU A 40 11.93 7.34 -14.54
N GLY A 41 11.19 8.29 -13.93
CA GLY A 41 10.88 8.35 -12.50
C GLY A 41 9.83 7.34 -12.02
N ASP A 42 9.05 6.73 -12.92
CA ASP A 42 8.04 5.69 -12.62
C ASP A 42 8.65 4.27 -12.63
N ARG A 43 9.98 4.15 -12.74
CA ARG A 43 10.71 2.89 -12.59
C ARG A 43 10.58 2.38 -11.15
N LYS A 44 9.43 1.78 -10.85
CA LYS A 44 9.11 0.77 -9.82
C LYS A 44 10.05 0.76 -8.60
N ARG A 45 10.27 1.92 -7.97
CA ARG A 45 10.55 1.96 -6.53
C ARG A 45 9.46 1.13 -5.85
N TRP A 46 9.85 0.42 -4.81
CA TRP A 46 8.94 -0.34 -3.95
C TRP A 46 7.60 0.40 -3.87
N ARG A 47 6.50 -0.22 -4.31
CA ARG A 47 5.19 0.35 -4.01
C ARG A 47 5.09 0.25 -2.51
N GLU A 48 5.28 1.35 -1.80
CA GLU A 48 5.25 1.39 -0.33
C GLU A 48 3.82 1.38 0.21
N ALA A 49 2.82 1.15 -0.64
CA ALA A 49 1.41 1.23 -0.28
C ALA A 49 0.60 0.09 -0.92
N VAL A 50 -0.32 -0.45 -0.13
CA VAL A 50 -1.38 -1.35 -0.57
C VAL A 50 -2.43 -0.51 -1.29
N THR A 51 -2.76 -0.83 -2.54
CA THR A 51 -3.82 -0.11 -3.25
C THR A 51 -5.19 -0.43 -2.63
N GLU A 52 -6.14 0.49 -2.72
CA GLU A 52 -7.50 0.29 -2.17
C GLU A 52 -8.18 -0.98 -2.74
N ARG A 53 -7.93 -1.28 -4.02
CA ARG A 53 -8.43 -2.50 -4.66
C ARG A 53 -7.78 -3.76 -4.08
N GLU A 54 -6.47 -3.74 -3.84
CA GLU A 54 -5.76 -4.84 -3.19
C GLU A 54 -6.27 -5.05 -1.76
N ARG A 55 -6.35 -3.95 -0.97
CA ARG A 55 -6.87 -3.96 0.40
C ARG A 55 -8.24 -4.63 0.48
N LYS A 56 -9.21 -4.18 -0.34
CA LYS A 56 -10.57 -4.78 -0.35
C LYS A 56 -10.57 -6.28 -0.65
N ARG A 57 -9.70 -6.75 -1.56
CA ARG A 57 -9.61 -8.19 -1.87
C ARG A 57 -9.09 -8.98 -0.66
N TYR A 58 -8.01 -8.51 -0.03
CA TYR A 58 -7.42 -9.18 1.11
C TYR A 58 -8.34 -9.13 2.34
N GLU A 59 -9.05 -8.02 2.54
CA GLU A 59 -10.06 -7.89 3.58
C GLU A 59 -11.23 -8.85 3.40
N GLY A 60 -11.63 -9.14 2.16
CA GLY A 60 -12.63 -10.17 1.87
C GLY A 60 -12.18 -11.56 2.32
N VAL A 61 -10.90 -11.90 2.07
CA VAL A 61 -10.32 -13.16 2.55
C VAL A 61 -10.25 -13.17 4.07
N TRP A 62 -9.80 -12.09 4.72
CA TRP A 62 -9.78 -11.97 6.17
C TRP A 62 -11.17 -12.14 6.79
N ALA A 63 -12.17 -11.42 6.26
CA ALA A 63 -13.53 -11.43 6.80
C ALA A 63 -14.18 -12.82 6.75
N ALA A 64 -13.83 -13.64 5.76
CA ALA A 64 -14.31 -15.01 5.63
C ALA A 64 -13.63 -16.00 6.59
N ASN A 65 -12.43 -15.67 7.10
CA ASN A 65 -11.58 -16.60 7.86
C ASN A 65 -11.34 -16.19 9.32
N LYS A 66 -11.78 -15.01 9.73
CA LYS A 66 -11.63 -14.53 11.11
C LYS A 66 -12.46 -15.36 12.09
N GLY A 67 -11.94 -15.53 13.30
CA GLY A 67 -12.56 -16.30 14.39
C GLY A 67 -12.44 -17.82 14.23
N ILE A 68 -11.91 -18.32 13.10
CA ILE A 68 -11.70 -19.76 12.88
C ILE A 68 -10.44 -20.21 13.62
N HIS A 69 -10.59 -21.24 14.47
CA HIS A 69 -9.53 -21.82 15.29
C HIS A 69 -8.82 -20.82 16.23
N CYS A 70 -9.45 -19.69 16.54
CA CYS A 70 -9.01 -18.77 17.60
C CYS A 70 -9.59 -19.22 18.95
N SER A 71 -9.42 -20.50 19.31
CA SER A 71 -9.78 -21.00 20.64
C SER A 71 -8.54 -20.89 21.52
N PHE A 72 -8.49 -19.83 22.33
CA PHE A 72 -7.58 -19.79 23.46
C PHE A 72 -8.07 -20.76 24.53
N THR A 73 -7.16 -21.43 25.23
CA THR A 73 -7.52 -22.12 26.45
C THR A 73 -8.01 -21.09 27.48
N ALA A 74 -8.90 -21.49 28.40
CA ALA A 74 -9.43 -20.58 29.42
C ALA A 74 -8.32 -19.91 30.26
N GLU A 75 -7.16 -20.58 30.41
CA GLU A 75 -5.97 -20.06 31.09
C GLU A 75 -5.25 -18.98 30.26
N GLU A 76 -5.14 -19.17 28.94
CA GLU A 76 -4.58 -18.17 28.02
C GLU A 76 -5.48 -16.94 27.91
N GLU A 77 -6.80 -17.14 27.87
CA GLU A 77 -7.78 -16.06 27.88
C GLU A 77 -7.69 -15.26 29.19
N GLN A 78 -7.58 -15.93 30.35
CA GLN A 78 -7.34 -15.26 31.63
C GLN A 78 -5.99 -14.53 31.69
N ARG A 79 -4.92 -15.08 31.11
CA ARG A 79 -3.59 -14.43 31.10
C ARG A 79 -3.61 -13.16 30.25
N LEU A 80 -4.24 -13.20 29.08
CA LEU A 80 -4.43 -12.04 28.21
C LEU A 80 -5.30 -10.96 28.90
N GLN A 81 -6.37 -11.38 29.58
CA GLN A 81 -7.26 -10.47 30.32
C GLN A 81 -6.54 -9.81 31.51
N ARG A 82 -5.69 -10.56 32.24
CA ARG A 82 -4.91 -10.05 33.37
C ARG A 82 -3.87 -9.02 32.97
N VAL A 83 -3.18 -9.23 31.84
CA VAL A 83 -2.23 -8.25 31.29
C VAL A 83 -2.96 -6.99 30.83
N ALA A 84 -4.13 -7.13 30.19
CA ALA A 84 -4.95 -6.00 29.74
C ALA A 84 -5.51 -5.14 30.89
N ASN A 85 -5.70 -5.73 32.08
CA ASN A 85 -6.21 -5.02 33.26
C ASN A 85 -5.10 -4.41 34.15
N ALA A 86 -3.84 -4.86 34.00
CA ALA A 86 -2.72 -4.40 34.81
C ALA A 86 -2.15 -3.04 34.36
N GLU A 87 -2.40 -2.64 33.11
CA GLU A 87 -2.06 -1.33 32.59
C GLU A 87 -3.34 -0.61 32.16
N ASN A 88 -3.50 0.67 32.51
CA ASN A 88 -4.63 1.52 32.10
C ASN A 88 -4.58 1.90 30.59
N THR A 89 -4.06 0.99 29.76
CA THR A 89 -3.90 1.08 28.32
C THR A 89 -5.12 0.45 27.66
N LYS A 90 -5.82 1.22 26.82
CA LYS A 90 -6.89 0.71 25.94
C LYS A 90 -6.43 -0.61 25.32
N PRO A 91 -7.32 -1.63 25.17
CA PRO A 91 -6.94 -2.88 24.56
C PRO A 91 -6.34 -2.59 23.18
N LYS A 92 -5.02 -2.75 23.07
CA LYS A 92 -4.28 -2.56 21.82
C LYS A 92 -4.68 -3.60 20.77
N ARG A 93 -5.35 -4.67 21.23
CA ARG A 93 -5.66 -5.88 20.48
C ARG A 93 -7.14 -5.94 20.09
N ALA A 94 -7.39 -6.38 18.86
CA ALA A 94 -8.73 -6.75 18.41
C ALA A 94 -9.25 -7.98 19.20
N PRO A 95 -10.57 -8.16 19.37
CA PRO A 95 -11.11 -9.36 19.99
C PRO A 95 -10.73 -10.62 19.19
N ALA A 96 -10.72 -11.79 19.83
CA ALA A 96 -10.37 -13.06 19.17
C ALA A 96 -11.27 -13.37 17.96
N SER A 97 -12.53 -12.91 17.98
CA SER A 97 -13.48 -12.97 16.87
C SER A 97 -13.08 -12.14 15.64
N GLU A 98 -12.12 -11.23 15.79
CA GLU A 98 -11.57 -10.36 14.74
C GLU A 98 -10.11 -10.66 14.42
N GLN A 99 -9.64 -11.86 14.76
CA GLN A 99 -8.30 -12.34 14.43
C GLN A 99 -8.39 -13.64 13.61
N VAL A 100 -7.34 -13.91 12.84
CA VAL A 100 -7.17 -15.16 12.08
C VAL A 100 -6.00 -15.92 12.70
N SER A 101 -6.23 -17.18 13.06
CA SER A 101 -5.19 -18.03 13.65
C SER A 101 -4.04 -18.33 12.66
N ASN A 102 -2.86 -18.64 13.20
CA ASN A 102 -1.69 -19.05 12.42
C ASN A 102 -1.98 -20.26 11.52
N ILE A 103 -2.73 -21.27 12.00
CA ILE A 103 -3.05 -22.49 11.24
C ILE A 103 -3.85 -22.12 9.99
N VAL A 104 -4.89 -21.31 10.15
CA VAL A 104 -5.74 -20.85 9.05
C VAL A 104 -4.93 -19.97 8.09
N THR A 105 -4.12 -19.06 8.63
CA THR A 105 -3.26 -18.20 7.82
C THR A 105 -2.29 -19.01 6.97
N ARG A 106 -1.63 -20.01 7.57
CA ARG A 106 -0.69 -20.91 6.89
C ARG A 106 -1.37 -21.67 5.76
N ASP A 107 -2.57 -22.22 5.98
CA ASP A 107 -3.31 -22.93 4.93
C ASP A 107 -3.66 -22.00 3.74
N ILE A 108 -4.11 -20.77 4.02
CA ILE A 108 -4.42 -19.80 2.99
C ILE A 108 -3.15 -19.42 2.21
N TRP A 109 -2.06 -19.14 2.91
CA TRP A 109 -0.81 -18.69 2.31
C TRP A 109 -0.10 -19.79 1.52
N ALA A 110 -0.19 -21.05 1.94
CA ALA A 110 0.37 -22.20 1.22
C ALA A 110 -0.20 -22.32 -0.21
N ARG A 111 -1.42 -21.83 -0.45
CA ARG A 111 -2.04 -21.83 -1.80
C ARG A 111 -1.29 -20.94 -2.80
N SER A 112 -0.44 -20.03 -2.34
CA SER A 112 0.44 -19.22 -3.19
C SER A 112 1.57 -20.03 -3.86
N ARG A 113 1.83 -21.26 -3.39
CA ARG A 113 2.92 -22.13 -3.84
C ARG A 113 4.32 -21.51 -3.68
N LEU A 114 4.47 -20.58 -2.75
CA LEU A 114 5.78 -20.12 -2.31
C LEU A 114 6.43 -21.18 -1.39
N PRO A 115 7.76 -21.24 -1.32
CA PRO A 115 8.45 -22.11 -0.37
C PRO A 115 8.06 -21.79 1.07
N ASP A 116 7.96 -22.81 1.92
CA ASP A 116 7.57 -22.66 3.33
C ASP A 116 8.49 -21.69 4.09
N SER A 117 9.80 -21.72 3.80
CA SER A 117 10.77 -20.77 4.38
C SER A 117 10.48 -19.31 4.06
N VAL A 118 9.85 -19.03 2.91
CA VAL A 118 9.43 -17.68 2.54
C VAL A 118 8.14 -17.30 3.27
N LEU A 119 7.22 -18.25 3.44
CA LEU A 119 5.97 -18.03 4.18
C LEU A 119 6.23 -17.82 5.67
N GLU A 120 7.20 -18.50 6.25
CA GLU A 120 7.68 -18.31 7.62
C GLU A 120 8.28 -16.91 7.79
N ALA A 121 9.19 -16.50 6.91
CA ALA A 121 9.75 -15.15 6.95
C ALA A 121 8.69 -14.04 6.76
N LEU A 122 7.62 -14.32 6.02
CA LEU A 122 6.47 -13.43 5.88
C LEU A 122 5.63 -13.36 7.15
N TRP A 123 5.49 -14.48 7.85
CA TRP A 123 4.77 -14.57 9.11
C TRP A 123 5.49 -13.74 10.18
N ASP A 124 6.79 -13.96 10.36
CA ASP A 124 7.60 -13.25 11.36
C ASP A 124 7.61 -11.73 11.12
N LEU A 125 7.54 -11.33 9.85
CA LEU A 125 7.51 -9.92 9.47
C LEU A 125 6.22 -9.21 9.91
N VAL A 126 5.13 -9.97 10.05
CA VAL A 126 3.80 -9.46 10.37
C VAL A 126 3.48 -9.66 11.86
N ASP A 127 3.71 -10.85 12.42
CA ASP A 127 3.45 -11.19 13.84
C ASP A 127 4.66 -10.86 14.72
N ASN A 128 5.03 -9.57 14.78
CA ASN A 128 6.19 -9.14 15.58
C ASN A 128 6.00 -9.34 17.10
N GLU A 129 4.75 -9.44 17.56
CA GLU A 129 4.41 -9.66 18.97
C GLU A 129 4.34 -11.17 19.33
N GLY A 130 4.53 -12.06 18.34
CA GLY A 130 4.64 -13.51 18.53
C GLY A 130 3.38 -14.15 19.11
N VAL A 131 2.21 -13.66 18.73
CA VAL A 131 0.97 -14.06 19.40
C VAL A 131 0.29 -15.25 18.72
N GLY A 132 0.69 -15.61 17.50
CA GLY A 132 0.11 -16.75 16.80
C GLY A 132 -1.25 -16.46 16.15
N CYS A 133 -1.71 -15.21 16.16
CA CYS A 133 -2.97 -14.77 15.55
C CYS A 133 -2.80 -13.39 14.91
N LEU A 134 -3.31 -13.22 13.69
CA LEU A 134 -3.21 -11.97 12.94
C LEU A 134 -4.50 -11.16 13.04
N SER A 135 -4.36 -9.87 13.37
CA SER A 135 -5.40 -8.87 13.19
C SER A 135 -5.70 -8.63 11.70
N LYS A 136 -6.77 -7.88 11.43
CA LYS A 136 -7.13 -7.47 10.07
C LYS A 136 -5.97 -6.82 9.32
N GLU A 137 -5.29 -5.89 9.97
CA GLU A 137 -4.23 -5.09 9.34
C GLU A 137 -3.03 -5.98 8.98
N GLU A 138 -2.59 -6.78 9.95
CA GLU A 138 -1.53 -7.76 9.81
C GLU A 138 -1.80 -8.75 8.68
N PHE A 139 -2.99 -9.36 8.66
CA PHE A 139 -3.36 -10.30 7.62
C PHE A 139 -3.31 -9.68 6.22
N VAL A 140 -3.83 -8.45 6.07
CA VAL A 140 -3.83 -7.73 4.80
C VAL A 140 -2.39 -7.42 4.35
N ILE A 141 -1.50 -7.03 5.27
CA ILE A 141 -0.08 -6.80 4.99
C ILE A 141 0.58 -8.10 4.52
N GLY A 142 0.35 -9.22 5.20
CA GLY A 142 0.90 -10.52 4.82
C GLY A 142 0.46 -10.97 3.42
N MET A 143 -0.84 -10.87 3.12
CA MET A 143 -1.37 -11.15 1.78
C MET A 143 -0.76 -10.26 0.70
N TRP A 144 -0.57 -8.98 1.00
CA TRP A 144 0.09 -8.08 0.08
C TRP A 144 1.55 -8.49 -0.16
N LEU A 145 2.32 -8.81 0.88
CA LEU A 145 3.71 -9.22 0.74
C LEU A 145 3.88 -10.52 -0.06
N ILE A 146 2.94 -11.47 0.06
CA ILE A 146 2.87 -12.66 -0.81
C ILE A 146 2.73 -12.26 -2.27
N ASP A 147 1.77 -11.38 -2.57
CA ASP A 147 1.58 -10.86 -3.94
C ASP A 147 2.85 -10.15 -4.45
N GLN A 148 3.58 -9.45 -3.58
CA GLN A 148 4.86 -8.84 -3.95
C GLN A 148 5.94 -9.88 -4.27
N ARG A 149 5.99 -10.99 -3.52
CA ARG A 149 6.89 -12.11 -3.80
C ARG A 149 6.56 -12.81 -5.10
N LEU A 150 5.29 -13.07 -5.38
CA LEU A 150 4.82 -13.64 -6.64
C LEU A 150 5.15 -12.74 -7.84
N LYS A 151 5.19 -11.41 -7.64
CA LYS A 151 5.65 -10.43 -8.64
C LYS A 151 7.18 -10.38 -8.81
N GLY A 152 7.93 -11.28 -8.16
CA GLY A 152 9.39 -11.39 -8.25
C GLY A 152 10.16 -10.38 -7.39
N ARG A 153 9.53 -9.74 -6.40
CA ARG A 153 10.20 -8.76 -5.52
C ARG A 153 10.87 -9.46 -4.33
N LYS A 154 11.85 -8.79 -3.72
CA LYS A 154 12.50 -9.25 -2.47
C LYS A 154 11.64 -8.86 -1.25
N LEU A 155 11.66 -9.68 -0.19
CA LEU A 155 11.03 -9.28 1.08
C LEU A 155 11.83 -8.10 1.65
N PRO A 156 11.15 -7.09 2.22
CA PRO A 156 11.80 -6.10 3.06
C PRO A 156 12.23 -6.76 4.39
N VAL A 157 13.23 -6.17 5.05
CA VAL A 157 13.72 -6.62 6.38
C VAL A 157 12.70 -6.29 7.48
N SER A 158 11.90 -5.24 7.28
CA SER A 158 10.83 -4.81 8.18
C SER A 158 9.70 -4.16 7.37
N VAL A 159 8.46 -4.29 7.82
CA VAL A 159 7.31 -3.61 7.19
C VAL A 159 7.46 -2.12 7.42
N SER A 160 7.61 -1.33 6.34
CA SER A 160 7.71 0.12 6.48
C SER A 160 6.39 0.71 7.01
N GLY A 161 6.47 1.74 7.86
CA GLY A 161 5.30 2.39 8.44
C GLY A 161 4.30 2.91 7.40
N SER A 162 4.78 3.23 6.19
CA SER A 162 3.95 3.61 5.02
C SER A 162 2.98 2.49 4.59
N VAL A 163 3.44 1.23 4.56
CA VAL A 163 2.60 0.08 4.21
C VAL A 163 1.55 -0.15 5.29
N ALA A 164 1.96 -0.11 6.56
CA ALA A 164 1.05 -0.26 7.69
C ALA A 164 -0.03 0.85 7.71
N GLN A 165 0.36 2.09 7.45
CA GLN A 165 -0.57 3.23 7.41
C GLN A 165 -1.52 3.17 6.21
N SER A 166 -1.08 2.60 5.08
CA SER A 166 -1.93 2.37 3.91
C SER A 166 -3.05 1.35 4.17
N VAL A 167 -2.82 0.38 5.07
CA VAL A 167 -3.80 -0.66 5.41
C VAL A 167 -4.81 -0.19 6.46
N LYS A 168 -4.40 0.70 7.38
CA LYS A 168 -5.25 1.27 8.42
C LYS A 168 -6.49 2.01 7.88
N GLY A 169 -6.45 2.45 6.63
CA GLY A 169 -7.51 3.24 6.01
C GLY A 169 -7.71 4.58 6.70
N ILE A 170 -8.38 5.52 6.04
CA ILE A 170 -8.74 6.80 6.67
C ILE A 170 -9.78 6.51 7.75
N GLN A 171 -9.35 6.43 9.01
CA GLN A 171 -10.26 6.45 10.16
C GLN A 171 -10.89 7.85 10.26
N GLY A 172 -12.04 8.04 9.61
CA GLY A 172 -13.03 9.03 10.04
C GLY A 172 -12.92 10.45 9.50
N ILE A 173 -13.26 10.66 8.22
CA ILE A 173 -13.96 11.90 7.86
C ILE A 173 -15.42 11.73 8.30
N LYS A 174 -15.70 11.97 9.58
CA LYS A 174 -17.07 12.17 10.06
C LYS A 174 -17.54 13.53 9.51
N ILE A 175 -18.25 13.52 8.39
CA ILE A 175 -19.00 14.70 7.95
C ILE A 175 -20.06 14.93 9.02
N ARG A 176 -19.84 15.92 9.89
CA ARG A 176 -20.91 16.43 10.76
C ARG A 176 -21.93 17.08 9.84
N LYS A 177 -23.11 16.48 9.69
CA LYS A 177 -24.24 17.20 9.11
C LYS A 177 -24.59 18.34 10.06
N GLN A 178 -24.62 19.57 9.53
CA GLN A 178 -25.25 20.72 10.17
C GLN A 178 -26.76 20.53 10.21
#